data_AF-A0A7J8HF16-F1
#
_entry.id   AF-A0A7J8HF16-F1
#
_cell.length_a   1.000
_cell.length_b   1.000
_cell.length_c   1.000
_cell.angle_alpha   90.00
_cell.angle_beta   90.00
_cell.angle_gamma   90.00
#
_symmetry.space_group_name_H-M   'P 1'
#
loop_
_entity.id
_entity.type
_entity.pdbx_description
1 polymer ?
#
loop_
_entity_poly.entity_id
_entity_poly.type
_entity_poly.pdbx_seq_one_letter_code
_entity_poly.pdbx_strand_id
1 'polypeptide(L)'
;MSKVLSTIVSKNTYNKNSLESTDNSSSITEETKKHRKKVSVIVPDHSANPFHMSGDVDFFLLRDQKRNKSHSEREQKKKLRVHQKMTYSSKVSAKHTSLLRELQLEDKTEDQEACTEAEQLHAFHEHTAWKLSMTKEKKGESDNINKYINQKRQMFLIQYALDMKRSEIQRLEMLATKEEAELELYFTEPQQLLDVFTKLEEQNLSLIQNTQEMEETLEELSFTLKNTQIRMDREVNQLKQWITTLMMAITKEEETAAELELKARVFHFGEYKGAQEDKLLESLNCKVLDVYRQCVGVQQESNLGTVQMLTIIEHQLDELLENLERVPQVKIEQAEKAKEKERRQRLREEKAKMQKQLQEERLQRAQARAQAEIKKKRGRRLVFRSRPPALKTKEEPENELLDKEKEEQLFFFT
;
A
#
# COMPACT_ATOMS: atom_id res chain seq x y z
N MET A 1 -31.66 21.84 39.35
CA MET A 1 -32.44 21.18 38.28
C MET A 1 -31.49 20.21 37.58
N SER A 2 -31.29 18.98 38.07
CA SER A 2 -32.04 17.75 37.73
C SER A 2 -32.17 17.59 36.20
N LYS A 3 -31.72 16.54 35.49
CA LYS A 3 -31.44 15.14 35.80
C LYS A 3 -30.79 14.46 34.56
N VAL A 4 -29.90 13.49 34.80
CA VAL A 4 -29.85 12.11 34.24
C VAL A 4 -29.51 11.94 32.73
N LEU A 5 -28.30 11.48 32.36
CA LEU A 5 -27.83 10.09 32.18
C LEU A 5 -28.67 9.20 31.24
N SER A 6 -28.05 8.71 30.15
CA SER A 6 -28.35 7.37 29.64
C SER A 6 -27.14 6.73 28.97
N THR A 7 -26.92 5.48 29.37
CA THR A 7 -25.79 4.60 29.13
C THR A 7 -26.30 3.43 28.30
N ILE A 8 -25.73 3.09 27.14
CA ILE A 8 -25.81 1.71 26.60
C ILE A 8 -24.50 1.31 25.87
N VAL A 9 -23.69 0.54 26.59
CA VAL A 9 -23.02 -0.74 26.23
C VAL A 9 -22.53 -0.94 24.78
N SER A 10 -21.20 -1.00 24.65
CA SER A 10 -20.48 -1.75 23.61
C SER A 10 -20.18 -3.18 24.06
N LYS A 11 -20.32 -4.15 23.16
CA LYS A 11 -19.66 -5.48 23.23
C LYS A 11 -18.92 -5.71 21.91
N ASN A 12 -17.58 -5.68 21.99
CA ASN A 12 -16.61 -6.72 21.57
C ASN A 12 -17.01 -7.65 20.40
N THR A 13 -16.16 -8.06 19.45
CA THR A 13 -14.71 -8.30 19.46
C THR A 13 -14.28 -8.71 18.04
N TYR A 14 -13.11 -8.23 17.60
CA TYR A 14 -12.08 -8.82 16.74
C TYR A 14 -12.40 -10.02 15.81
N ASN A 15 -11.97 -9.91 14.55
CA ASN A 15 -11.02 -10.89 14.03
C ASN A 15 -10.04 -10.28 13.00
N LYS A 16 -8.78 -10.66 13.13
CA LYS A 16 -7.57 -10.18 12.44
C LYS A 16 -7.08 -11.29 11.49
N ASN A 17 -6.49 -10.88 10.37
CA ASN A 17 -5.33 -11.53 9.71
C ASN A 17 -5.59 -12.89 9.02
N SER A 18 -4.89 -13.31 7.96
CA SER A 18 -3.81 -12.78 7.14
C SER A 18 -3.66 -13.68 5.90
N LEU A 19 -3.11 -13.05 4.86
CA LEU A 19 -2.42 -13.48 3.64
C LEU A 19 -1.88 -14.92 3.43
N GLU A 20 -1.59 -15.13 2.13
CA GLU A 20 -0.57 -16.02 1.47
C GLU A 20 -0.98 -17.48 1.24
N SER A 21 -0.71 -18.15 0.11
CA SER A 21 0.28 -18.03 -0.99
C SER A 21 -0.20 -18.94 -2.15
N THR A 22 -0.23 -18.54 -3.42
CA THR A 22 0.76 -18.77 -4.51
C THR A 22 1.65 -20.01 -4.40
N ASP A 23 1.45 -21.01 -5.30
CA ASP A 23 2.39 -21.27 -6.42
C ASP A 23 2.19 -22.63 -7.14
N ASN A 24 2.21 -22.52 -8.47
CA ASN A 24 2.98 -23.27 -9.48
C ASN A 24 2.84 -24.77 -9.79
N SER A 25 2.98 -24.97 -11.10
CA SER A 25 2.85 -26.12 -11.99
C SER A 25 4.08 -27.02 -12.10
N SER A 26 3.94 -28.04 -12.98
CA SER A 26 4.97 -28.78 -13.76
C SER A 26 5.51 -30.05 -13.08
N SER A 27 5.92 -31.15 -13.72
CA SER A 27 5.94 -31.76 -15.08
C SER A 27 6.66 -33.14 -14.92
N ILE A 28 6.89 -33.91 -16.01
CA ILE A 28 7.83 -35.07 -16.23
C ILE A 28 7.10 -36.40 -16.54
N THR A 29 6.96 -36.83 -17.82
CA THR A 29 7.79 -37.78 -18.64
C THR A 29 7.93 -39.19 -18.01
N GLU A 30 7.89 -40.36 -18.67
CA GLU A 30 8.39 -40.80 -19.98
C GLU A 30 7.90 -42.25 -20.29
N GLU A 31 8.36 -42.82 -21.40
CA GLU A 31 7.89 -43.98 -22.19
C GLU A 31 7.92 -45.41 -21.56
N THR A 32 7.07 -46.33 -22.07
CA THR A 32 7.48 -47.56 -22.83
C THR A 32 6.33 -48.56 -23.04
N LYS A 33 6.28 -49.13 -24.25
CA LYS A 33 5.33 -50.18 -24.70
C LYS A 33 5.66 -51.55 -24.09
N LYS A 34 4.64 -52.28 -23.61
CA LYS A 34 4.60 -53.75 -23.66
C LYS A 34 3.16 -54.28 -23.73
N HIS A 35 2.85 -54.98 -24.81
CA HIS A 35 1.60 -55.71 -25.01
C HIS A 35 1.47 -56.89 -24.04
N ARG A 36 0.35 -56.97 -23.31
CA ARG A 36 -0.24 -58.24 -22.88
C ARG A 36 -1.76 -58.16 -22.93
N LYS A 37 -2.35 -59.11 -23.65
CA LYS A 37 -3.79 -59.25 -23.91
C LYS A 37 -4.56 -59.59 -22.62
N LYS A 38 -5.73 -58.95 -22.51
CA LYS A 38 -7.00 -59.39 -21.91
C LYS A 38 -6.99 -59.95 -20.48
N VAL A 39 -7.38 -59.08 -19.54
CA VAL A 39 -8.54 -59.32 -18.67
C VAL A 39 -9.36 -58.04 -18.68
N SER A 40 -10.51 -58.03 -19.38
CA SER A 40 -11.51 -56.99 -19.19
C SER A 40 -12.10 -57.20 -17.80
N VAL A 41 -11.56 -56.49 -16.81
CA VAL A 41 -12.27 -56.27 -15.56
C VAL A 41 -13.55 -55.55 -15.95
N ILE A 42 -14.67 -56.24 -15.76
CA ILE A 42 -16.01 -55.68 -15.91
C ILE A 42 -16.07 -54.48 -14.97
N VAL A 43 -15.98 -53.27 -15.54
CA VAL A 43 -16.39 -52.06 -14.85
C VAL A 43 -17.90 -52.19 -14.72
N PRO A 44 -18.47 -52.22 -13.51
CA PRO A 44 -19.92 -52.17 -13.35
C PRO A 44 -20.41 -50.89 -14.02
N ASP A 45 -21.35 -51.00 -14.93
CA ASP A 45 -22.00 -49.87 -15.58
C ASP A 45 -22.74 -49.05 -14.51
N HIS A 46 -22.07 -48.03 -13.99
CA HIS A 46 -22.58 -47.18 -12.92
C HIS A 46 -23.73 -46.26 -13.38
N SER A 47 -24.09 -46.29 -14.67
CA SER A 47 -25.20 -45.51 -15.25
C SER A 47 -26.58 -45.98 -14.78
N ALA A 48 -26.70 -47.19 -14.24
CA ALA A 48 -27.96 -47.74 -13.73
C ALA A 48 -28.26 -47.34 -12.27
N ASN A 49 -27.34 -46.66 -11.58
CA ASN A 49 -27.55 -46.26 -10.19
C ASN A 49 -28.12 -44.83 -10.12
N PRO A 50 -29.38 -44.64 -9.65
CA PRO A 50 -30.00 -43.32 -9.52
C PRO A 50 -29.32 -42.38 -8.51
N PHE A 51 -28.34 -42.87 -7.76
CA PHE A 51 -27.50 -42.09 -6.84
C PHE A 51 -26.04 -41.94 -7.31
N HIS A 52 -25.70 -42.40 -8.51
CA HIS A 52 -24.35 -42.22 -9.05
C HIS A 52 -24.20 -40.83 -9.68
N MET A 53 -23.33 -40.02 -9.09
CA MET A 53 -22.90 -38.75 -9.65
C MET A 53 -21.71 -39.02 -10.55
N SER A 54 -21.82 -38.68 -11.84
CA SER A 54 -20.70 -38.72 -12.78
C SER A 54 -19.53 -37.92 -12.21
N GLY A 55 -18.30 -38.47 -12.26
CA GLY A 55 -17.11 -37.82 -11.69
C GLY A 55 -16.80 -36.43 -12.25
N ASP A 56 -17.43 -36.05 -13.36
CA ASP A 56 -17.29 -34.77 -14.06
C ASP A 56 -18.29 -33.69 -13.58
N VAL A 57 -19.20 -34.01 -12.66
CA VAL A 57 -20.20 -33.07 -12.14
C VAL A 57 -19.87 -32.73 -10.69
N ASP A 58 -19.19 -31.60 -10.51
CA ASP A 58 -18.81 -31.11 -9.19
C ASP A 58 -20.05 -30.64 -8.40
N PHE A 59 -20.47 -31.44 -7.42
CA PHE A 59 -21.67 -31.25 -6.61
C PHE A 59 -21.73 -29.87 -5.96
N PHE A 60 -20.57 -29.36 -5.52
CA PHE A 60 -20.46 -28.06 -4.89
C PHE A 60 -20.79 -26.93 -5.88
N LEU A 61 -20.35 -27.08 -7.14
CA LEU A 61 -20.66 -26.13 -8.21
C LEU A 61 -22.17 -26.05 -8.48
N LEU A 62 -22.85 -27.20 -8.53
CA LEU A 62 -24.31 -27.26 -8.71
C LEU A 62 -25.05 -26.64 -7.53
N ARG A 63 -24.56 -26.87 -6.31
CA ARG A 63 -25.12 -26.29 -5.08
C ARG A 63 -24.93 -24.78 -5.07
N ASP A 64 -23.76 -24.29 -5.46
CA ASP A 64 -23.46 -22.87 -5.54
C ASP A 64 -24.22 -22.21 -6.69
N GLN A 65 -24.39 -22.87 -7.82
CA GLN A 65 -25.25 -22.40 -8.90
C GLN A 65 -26.72 -22.30 -8.46
N LYS A 66 -27.25 -23.30 -7.75
CA LYS A 66 -28.60 -23.28 -7.18
C LYS A 66 -28.75 -22.17 -6.13
N ARG A 67 -27.73 -21.95 -5.30
CA ARG A 67 -27.66 -20.86 -4.32
C ARG A 67 -27.65 -19.50 -5.00
N ASN A 68 -26.81 -19.30 -6.00
CA ASN A 68 -26.70 -18.07 -6.79
C ASN A 68 -27.99 -17.78 -7.56
N LYS A 69 -28.61 -18.80 -8.15
CA LYS A 69 -29.91 -18.68 -8.82
C LYS A 69 -31.02 -18.28 -7.84
N SER A 70 -31.06 -18.91 -6.65
CA SER A 70 -31.99 -18.49 -5.60
C SER A 70 -31.72 -17.07 -5.11
N HIS A 71 -30.45 -16.64 -5.05
CA HIS A 71 -30.08 -15.29 -4.65
C HIS A 71 -30.54 -14.27 -5.70
N SER A 72 -30.28 -14.54 -6.97
CA SER A 72 -30.71 -13.74 -8.11
C SER A 72 -32.24 -13.61 -8.19
N GLU A 73 -32.97 -14.71 -8.00
CA GLU A 73 -34.44 -14.67 -7.95
C GLU A 73 -34.97 -13.83 -6.78
N ARG A 74 -34.29 -13.82 -5.63
CA ARG A 74 -34.65 -12.97 -4.48
C ARG A 74 -34.37 -11.50 -4.78
N GLU A 75 -33.23 -11.18 -5.39
CA GLU A 75 -32.92 -9.82 -5.83
C GLU A 75 -33.92 -9.30 -6.86
N GLN A 76 -34.31 -10.12 -7.84
CA GLN A 76 -35.36 -9.77 -8.80
C GLN A 76 -36.72 -9.54 -8.09
N LYS A 77 -37.08 -10.39 -7.13
CA LYS A 77 -38.31 -10.21 -6.34
C LYS A 77 -38.26 -8.99 -5.43
N LYS A 78 -37.10 -8.49 -5.00
CA LYS A 78 -37.01 -7.22 -4.25
C LYS A 78 -37.42 -6.03 -5.11
N LYS A 79 -37.15 -6.07 -6.42
CA LYS A 79 -37.50 -5.01 -7.39
C LYS A 79 -38.99 -4.98 -7.76
N LEU A 80 -39.74 -6.06 -7.51
CA LEU A 80 -41.16 -6.16 -7.84
C LEU A 80 -42.07 -5.67 -6.71
N ARG A 81 -43.18 -5.01 -7.06
CA ARG A 81 -44.23 -4.59 -6.13
C ARG A 81 -44.98 -5.82 -5.57
N VAL A 82 -45.62 -5.68 -4.41
CA VAL A 82 -46.27 -6.79 -3.69
C VAL A 82 -47.31 -7.51 -4.58
N HIS A 83 -48.13 -6.77 -5.34
CA HIS A 83 -49.14 -7.34 -6.23
C HIS A 83 -48.57 -8.13 -7.43
N GLN A 84 -47.28 -7.94 -7.76
CA GLN A 84 -46.62 -8.62 -8.89
C GLN A 84 -45.98 -9.94 -8.43
N LYS A 85 -45.94 -10.20 -7.12
CA LYS A 85 -45.37 -11.42 -6.57
C LYS A 85 -46.45 -12.48 -6.50
N MET A 86 -46.35 -13.49 -7.35
CA MET A 86 -47.22 -14.68 -7.27
C MET A 86 -46.80 -15.59 -6.12
N THR A 87 -47.76 -16.08 -5.33
CA THR A 87 -47.55 -17.09 -4.29
C THR A 87 -47.13 -18.41 -4.93
N TYR A 88 -46.33 -19.23 -4.22
CA TYR A 88 -45.86 -20.54 -4.73
C TYR A 88 -47.01 -21.43 -5.21
N SER A 89 -48.11 -21.49 -4.45
CA SER A 89 -49.34 -22.19 -4.84
C SER A 89 -49.90 -21.69 -6.19
N SER A 90 -50.00 -20.38 -6.37
CA SER A 90 -50.48 -19.75 -7.61
C SER A 90 -49.58 -20.07 -8.82
N LYS A 91 -48.27 -20.20 -8.63
CA LYS A 91 -47.33 -20.57 -9.70
C LYS A 91 -47.47 -22.02 -10.14
N VAL A 92 -47.74 -22.92 -9.20
CA VAL A 92 -47.92 -24.35 -9.49
C VAL A 92 -49.26 -24.57 -10.20
N SER A 93 -50.34 -23.96 -9.72
CA SER A 93 -51.66 -24.03 -10.36
C SER A 93 -51.66 -23.52 -11.81
N ALA A 94 -50.98 -22.38 -12.08
CA ALA A 94 -50.86 -21.82 -13.42
C ALA A 94 -50.18 -22.77 -14.43
N LYS A 95 -49.26 -23.63 -13.99
CA LYS A 95 -48.59 -24.62 -14.84
C LYS A 95 -49.52 -25.78 -15.25
N HIS A 96 -50.53 -26.10 -14.45
CA HIS A 96 -51.49 -27.16 -14.75
C HIS A 96 -52.74 -26.63 -15.48
N THR A 97 -52.95 -25.31 -15.51
CA THR A 97 -54.17 -24.70 -16.08
C THR A 97 -54.22 -24.79 -17.61
N SER A 98 -53.08 -24.75 -18.29
CA SER A 98 -53.04 -24.87 -19.76
C SER A 98 -53.41 -26.28 -20.23
N LEU A 99 -52.84 -27.31 -19.61
CA LEU A 99 -53.10 -28.71 -19.93
C LEU A 99 -54.55 -29.10 -19.64
N LEU A 100 -55.11 -28.63 -18.51
CA LEU A 100 -56.50 -28.89 -18.18
C LEU A 100 -57.48 -28.25 -19.17
N ARG A 101 -57.15 -27.06 -19.69
CA ARG A 101 -57.96 -26.35 -20.68
C ARG A 101 -57.91 -27.02 -22.05
N GLU A 102 -56.76 -27.59 -22.41
CA GLU A 102 -56.57 -28.32 -23.68
C GLU A 102 -57.41 -29.60 -23.70
N LEU A 103 -57.32 -30.43 -22.66
CA LEU A 103 -58.17 -31.63 -22.50
C LEU A 103 -59.67 -31.28 -22.49
N GLN A 104 -60.04 -30.17 -21.85
CA GLN A 104 -61.43 -29.74 -21.74
C GLN A 104 -61.97 -29.10 -23.03
N LEU A 105 -61.10 -28.73 -23.97
CA LEU A 105 -61.50 -28.32 -25.32
C LEU A 105 -61.68 -29.56 -26.21
N GLU A 106 -60.82 -30.57 -26.05
CA GLU A 106 -60.86 -31.84 -26.78
C GLU A 106 -62.15 -32.64 -26.46
N ASP A 107 -62.49 -32.80 -25.18
CA ASP A 107 -63.76 -33.44 -24.75
C ASP A 107 -64.99 -32.71 -25.33
N LYS A 108 -64.95 -31.37 -25.38
CA LYS A 108 -66.07 -30.57 -25.90
C LYS A 108 -66.24 -30.71 -27.41
N THR A 109 -65.14 -30.84 -28.15
CA THR A 109 -65.19 -31.05 -29.60
C THR A 109 -65.75 -32.43 -29.93
N GLU A 110 -65.37 -33.46 -29.18
CA GLU A 110 -65.89 -34.82 -29.35
C GLU A 110 -67.40 -34.89 -29.05
N ASP A 111 -67.86 -34.26 -27.96
CA ASP A 111 -69.29 -34.20 -27.62
C ASP A 111 -70.12 -33.45 -28.69
N GLN A 112 -69.56 -32.39 -29.27
CA GLN A 112 -70.21 -31.62 -30.34
C GLN A 112 -70.34 -32.42 -31.64
N GLU A 113 -69.30 -33.15 -32.03
CA GLU A 113 -69.33 -34.02 -33.20
C GLU A 113 -70.40 -35.11 -33.05
N ALA A 114 -70.44 -35.78 -31.90
CA ALA A 114 -71.46 -36.79 -31.58
C ALA A 114 -72.90 -36.24 -31.65
N CYS A 115 -73.12 -35.01 -31.18
CA CYS A 115 -74.43 -34.35 -31.26
C CYS A 115 -74.83 -34.06 -32.72
N THR A 116 -73.90 -33.56 -33.55
CA THR A 116 -74.18 -33.27 -34.97
C THR A 116 -74.47 -34.53 -35.79
N GLU A 117 -73.81 -35.65 -35.49
CA GLU A 117 -74.09 -36.94 -36.12
C GLU A 117 -75.49 -37.46 -35.75
N ALA A 118 -75.89 -37.32 -34.48
CA ALA A 118 -77.22 -37.72 -34.03
C ALA A 118 -78.34 -36.91 -34.70
N GLU A 119 -78.16 -35.61 -34.87
CA GLU A 119 -79.11 -34.73 -35.56
C GLU A 119 -79.27 -35.08 -37.05
N GLN A 120 -78.17 -35.42 -37.74
CA GLN A 120 -78.21 -35.87 -39.14
C GLN A 120 -78.98 -37.17 -39.32
N LEU A 121 -78.82 -38.13 -38.39
CA LEU A 121 -79.57 -39.38 -38.38
C LEU A 121 -81.07 -39.15 -38.12
N HIS A 122 -81.40 -38.20 -37.23
CA HIS A 122 -82.79 -37.84 -36.94
C HIS A 122 -83.50 -37.24 -38.17
N ALA A 123 -82.86 -36.30 -38.87
CA ALA A 123 -83.40 -35.71 -40.09
C ALA A 123 -83.64 -36.75 -41.20
N PHE A 124 -82.76 -37.74 -41.32
CA PHE A 124 -82.94 -38.86 -42.25
C PHE A 124 -84.16 -39.72 -41.91
N HIS A 125 -84.38 -40.02 -40.62
CA HIS A 125 -85.54 -40.78 -40.17
C HIS A 125 -86.87 -40.06 -40.41
N GLU A 126 -86.93 -38.74 -40.16
CA GLU A 126 -88.14 -37.95 -40.43
C GLU A 126 -88.50 -37.92 -41.92
N HIS A 127 -87.51 -37.70 -42.79
CA HIS A 127 -87.71 -37.70 -44.23
C HIS A 127 -88.14 -39.08 -44.77
N THR A 128 -87.66 -40.16 -44.14
CA THR A 128 -88.04 -41.54 -44.50
C THR A 128 -89.46 -41.87 -44.00
N ALA A 129 -89.81 -41.46 -42.78
CA ALA A 129 -91.14 -41.63 -42.20
C ALA A 129 -92.21 -40.86 -43.00
N TRP A 130 -91.91 -39.63 -43.43
CA TRP A 130 -92.80 -38.85 -44.28
C TRP A 130 -93.05 -39.53 -45.63
N LYS A 131 -92.00 -40.01 -46.32
CA LYS A 131 -92.14 -40.78 -47.57
C LYS A 131 -92.95 -42.07 -47.41
N LEU A 132 -92.76 -42.79 -46.30
CA LEU A 132 -93.53 -44.00 -45.98
C LEU A 132 -94.99 -43.69 -45.65
N SER A 133 -95.30 -42.53 -45.07
CA SER A 133 -96.69 -42.12 -44.81
C SER A 133 -97.43 -41.67 -46.07
N MET A 134 -96.74 -41.10 -47.05
CA MET A 134 -97.32 -40.71 -48.35
C MET A 134 -97.58 -41.88 -49.30
N THR A 135 -96.95 -43.04 -49.08
CA THR A 135 -97.05 -44.24 -49.94
C THR A 135 -98.02 -45.31 -49.41
N LYS A 136 -98.62 -45.11 -48.23
CA LYS A 136 -99.66 -46.02 -47.72
C LYS A 136 -100.99 -45.73 -48.42
N GLU A 137 -101.47 -46.70 -49.19
CA GLU A 137 -102.77 -46.66 -49.87
C GLU A 137 -103.91 -46.44 -48.84
N LYS A 138 -104.55 -45.28 -48.89
CA LYS A 138 -105.80 -45.04 -48.16
C LYS A 138 -106.95 -45.72 -48.92
N LYS A 139 -107.59 -46.71 -48.29
CA LYS A 139 -108.85 -47.31 -48.76
C LYS A 139 -109.91 -46.22 -48.94
N GLY A 140 -110.58 -46.24 -50.08
CA GLY A 140 -111.51 -45.21 -50.54
C GLY A 140 -112.76 -45.11 -49.67
N GLU A 141 -112.98 -43.92 -49.12
CA GLU A 141 -114.30 -43.45 -48.71
C GLU A 141 -114.89 -42.63 -49.87
N SER A 142 -116.13 -42.97 -50.25
CA SER A 142 -116.84 -42.41 -51.40
C SER A 142 -116.74 -40.90 -51.48
N ASP A 143 -116.35 -40.40 -52.66
CA ASP A 143 -116.16 -38.98 -52.91
C ASP A 143 -117.50 -38.23 -52.88
N ASN A 144 -117.76 -37.60 -51.73
CA ASN A 144 -118.80 -36.59 -51.58
C ASN A 144 -118.26 -35.27 -52.16
N ILE A 145 -119.05 -34.53 -52.94
CA ILE A 145 -118.72 -33.22 -53.55
C ILE A 145 -118.02 -32.26 -52.56
N ASN A 146 -118.40 -32.34 -51.28
CA ASN A 146 -117.78 -31.56 -50.21
C ASN A 146 -116.28 -31.86 -50.00
N LYS A 147 -115.83 -33.10 -50.21
CA LYS A 147 -114.41 -33.51 -50.08
C LYS A 147 -113.54 -32.92 -51.18
N TYR A 148 -114.04 -32.89 -52.42
CA TYR A 148 -113.36 -32.24 -53.55
C TYR A 148 -113.28 -30.72 -53.36
N ILE A 149 -114.39 -30.09 -52.95
CA ILE A 149 -114.41 -28.66 -52.63
C ILE A 149 -113.40 -28.36 -51.52
N ASN A 150 -113.36 -29.17 -50.47
CA ASN A 150 -112.37 -29.01 -49.40
C ASN A 150 -110.94 -29.23 -49.89
N GLN A 151 -110.66 -30.24 -50.70
CA GLN A 151 -109.33 -30.47 -51.27
C GLN A 151 -108.87 -29.32 -52.17
N LYS A 152 -109.77 -28.75 -52.99
CA LYS A 152 -109.48 -27.57 -53.81
C LYS A 152 -109.24 -26.32 -52.96
N ARG A 153 -109.98 -26.15 -51.87
CA ARG A 153 -109.72 -25.09 -50.87
C ARG A 153 -108.37 -25.28 -50.19
N GLN A 154 -108.01 -26.51 -49.81
CA GLN A 154 -106.71 -26.83 -49.23
C GLN A 154 -105.58 -26.58 -50.23
N MET A 155 -105.75 -26.98 -51.49
CA MET A 155 -104.79 -26.70 -52.56
C MET A 155 -104.57 -25.20 -52.73
N PHE A 156 -105.66 -24.42 -52.77
CA PHE A 156 -105.59 -22.96 -52.89
C PHE A 156 -104.93 -22.31 -51.66
N LEU A 157 -105.25 -22.77 -50.45
CA LEU A 157 -104.65 -22.27 -49.21
C LEU A 157 -103.15 -22.56 -49.16
N ILE A 158 -102.73 -23.76 -49.56
CA ILE A 158 -101.32 -24.13 -49.66
C ILE A 158 -100.62 -23.28 -50.72
N GLN A 159 -101.24 -23.12 -51.90
CA GLN A 159 -100.70 -22.30 -52.98
C GLN A 159 -100.50 -20.84 -52.52
N TYR A 160 -101.53 -20.26 -51.89
CA TYR A 160 -101.47 -18.92 -51.31
C TYR A 160 -100.38 -18.81 -50.23
N ALA A 161 -100.28 -19.79 -49.32
CA ALA A 161 -99.24 -19.80 -48.29
C ALA A 161 -97.83 -19.89 -48.89
N LEU A 162 -97.64 -20.72 -49.93
CA LEU A 162 -96.37 -20.81 -50.66
C LEU A 162 -96.02 -19.48 -51.35
N ASP A 163 -96.98 -18.84 -52.00
CA ASP A 163 -96.77 -17.57 -52.70
C ASP A 163 -96.50 -16.41 -51.72
N MET A 164 -97.18 -16.40 -50.56
CA MET A 164 -96.88 -15.48 -49.46
C MET A 164 -95.47 -15.71 -48.89
N LYS A 165 -95.05 -16.96 -48.70
CA LYS A 165 -93.71 -17.29 -48.22
C LYS A 165 -92.64 -16.92 -49.24
N ARG A 166 -92.86 -17.17 -50.52
CA ARG A 166 -91.96 -16.76 -51.61
C ARG A 166 -91.78 -15.24 -51.64
N SER A 167 -92.89 -14.49 -51.54
CA SER A 167 -92.85 -13.03 -51.49
C SER A 167 -92.09 -12.52 -50.26
N GLU A 168 -92.27 -13.16 -49.10
CA GLU A 168 -91.55 -12.78 -47.87
C GLU A 168 -90.06 -13.13 -47.94
N ILE A 169 -89.70 -14.29 -48.51
CA ILE A 169 -88.29 -14.66 -48.76
C ILE A 169 -87.63 -13.61 -49.64
N GLN A 170 -88.26 -13.21 -50.74
CA GLN A 170 -87.74 -12.16 -51.62
C GLN A 170 -87.57 -10.82 -50.89
N ARG A 171 -88.53 -10.45 -50.02
CA ARG A 171 -88.42 -9.24 -49.20
C ARG A 171 -87.21 -9.29 -48.25
N LEU A 172 -86.98 -10.43 -47.62
CA LEU A 172 -85.85 -10.64 -46.71
C LEU A 172 -84.52 -10.69 -47.46
N GLU A 173 -84.46 -11.30 -48.65
CA GLU A 173 -83.28 -11.29 -49.52
C GLU A 173 -82.92 -9.85 -49.95
N MET A 174 -83.92 -9.04 -50.29
CA MET A 174 -83.72 -7.62 -50.63
C MET A 174 -83.24 -6.79 -49.42
N LEU A 175 -83.69 -7.12 -48.21
CA LEU A 175 -83.21 -6.45 -47.00
C LEU A 175 -81.77 -6.88 -46.65
N ALA A 176 -81.47 -8.17 -46.74
CA ALA A 176 -80.13 -8.70 -46.48
C ALA A 176 -79.10 -8.12 -47.46
N THR A 177 -79.41 -8.06 -48.75
CA THR A 177 -78.53 -7.45 -49.76
C THR A 177 -78.34 -5.95 -49.55
N LYS A 178 -79.35 -5.25 -49.04
CA LYS A 178 -79.24 -3.83 -48.69
C LYS A 178 -78.35 -3.61 -47.46
N GLU A 179 -78.53 -4.41 -46.41
CA GLU A 179 -77.67 -4.36 -45.22
C GLU A 179 -76.21 -4.72 -45.56
N GLU A 180 -76.00 -5.73 -46.42
CA GLU A 180 -74.68 -6.13 -46.90
C GLU A 180 -74.02 -5.05 -47.76
N ALA A 181 -74.80 -4.29 -48.54
CA ALA A 181 -74.29 -3.14 -49.29
C ALA A 181 -74.03 -1.89 -48.42
N GLU A 182 -74.72 -1.75 -47.29
CA GLU A 182 -74.50 -0.68 -46.31
C GLU A 182 -73.27 -0.97 -45.40
N LEU A 183 -72.76 -2.21 -45.38
CA LEU A 183 -71.54 -2.58 -44.69
C LEU A 183 -70.29 -2.02 -45.39
N GLU A 184 -69.70 -0.99 -44.80
CA GLU A 184 -68.40 -0.46 -45.25
C GLU A 184 -67.26 -1.43 -44.92
N LEU A 185 -66.53 -1.85 -45.94
CA LEU A 185 -65.30 -2.63 -45.80
C LEU A 185 -64.16 -1.71 -45.36
N TYR A 186 -63.49 -2.06 -44.25
CA TYR A 186 -62.32 -1.31 -43.74
C TYR A 186 -61.14 -1.28 -44.73
N PHE A 187 -61.05 -2.28 -45.60
CA PHE A 187 -60.04 -2.38 -46.65
C PHE A 187 -60.71 -2.74 -47.96
N THR A 188 -60.36 -2.02 -49.02
CA THR A 188 -60.87 -2.24 -50.39
C THR A 188 -59.91 -3.06 -51.23
N GLU A 189 -58.60 -2.96 -50.95
CA GLU A 189 -57.57 -3.73 -51.62
C GLU A 189 -56.79 -4.58 -50.60
N PRO A 190 -56.45 -5.84 -50.92
CA PRO A 190 -55.75 -6.73 -50.00
C PRO A 190 -54.34 -6.23 -49.61
N GLN A 191 -53.75 -5.31 -50.40
CA GLN A 191 -52.44 -4.72 -50.13
C GLN A 191 -52.48 -3.63 -49.05
N GLN A 192 -53.62 -2.97 -48.82
CA GLN A 192 -53.71 -1.83 -47.89
C GLN A 192 -53.31 -2.20 -46.45
N LEU A 193 -53.67 -3.41 -45.99
CA LEU A 193 -53.29 -3.89 -44.67
C LEU A 193 -51.78 -4.15 -44.57
N LEU A 194 -51.19 -4.73 -45.62
CA LEU A 194 -49.75 -4.96 -45.71
C LEU A 194 -49.00 -3.63 -45.70
N ASP A 195 -49.46 -2.63 -46.45
CA ASP A 195 -48.86 -1.29 -46.48
C ASP A 195 -48.94 -0.56 -45.13
N VAL A 196 -50.02 -0.79 -44.36
CA VAL A 196 -50.11 -0.26 -42.99
C VAL A 196 -49.10 -0.96 -42.09
N PHE A 197 -48.96 -2.29 -42.18
CA PHE A 197 -47.96 -3.01 -41.40
C PHE A 197 -46.53 -2.64 -41.75
N THR A 198 -46.19 -2.49 -43.04
CA THR A 198 -44.84 -2.08 -43.46
C THR A 198 -44.51 -0.68 -42.97
N LYS A 199 -45.44 0.29 -43.09
CA LYS A 199 -45.26 1.64 -42.52
C LYS A 199 -45.08 1.60 -41.01
N LEU A 200 -45.82 0.74 -40.32
CA LEU A 200 -45.75 0.62 -38.86
C LEU A 200 -44.44 -0.06 -38.44
N GLU A 201 -43.95 -1.03 -39.20
CA GLU A 201 -42.62 -1.63 -39.04
C GLU A 201 -41.51 -0.60 -39.28
N GLU A 202 -41.57 0.19 -40.35
CA GLU A 202 -40.63 1.28 -40.64
C GLU A 202 -40.62 2.33 -39.51
N GLN A 203 -41.80 2.72 -39.03
CA GLN A 203 -41.93 3.64 -37.89
C GLN A 203 -41.34 3.06 -36.62
N ASN A 204 -41.63 1.80 -36.31
CA ASN A 204 -41.07 1.12 -35.13
C ASN A 204 -39.53 1.01 -35.23
N LEU A 205 -39.00 0.67 -36.40
CA LEU A 205 -37.55 0.61 -36.63
C LEU A 205 -36.90 1.99 -36.47
N SER A 206 -37.53 3.03 -37.00
CA SER A 206 -37.08 4.42 -36.84
C SER A 206 -37.06 4.85 -35.37
N LEU A 207 -38.10 4.50 -34.60
CA LEU A 207 -38.15 4.78 -33.17
C LEU A 207 -37.07 4.03 -32.38
N ILE A 208 -36.82 2.76 -32.72
CA ILE A 208 -35.76 1.96 -32.09
C ILE A 208 -34.38 2.57 -32.39
N GLN A 209 -34.12 2.95 -33.63
CA GLN A 209 -32.86 3.60 -34.00
C GLN A 209 -32.68 4.93 -33.27
N ASN A 210 -33.70 5.78 -33.26
CA ASN A 210 -33.63 7.08 -32.58
C ASN A 210 -33.42 6.93 -31.06
N THR A 211 -34.07 5.95 -30.43
CA THR A 211 -33.87 5.68 -29.00
C THR A 211 -32.48 5.15 -28.70
N GLN A 212 -31.91 4.30 -29.57
CA GLN A 212 -30.55 3.82 -29.41
C GLN A 212 -29.50 4.93 -29.63
N GLU A 213 -29.65 5.75 -30.67
CA GLU A 213 -28.77 6.92 -30.90
C GLU A 213 -28.84 7.90 -29.72
N MET A 214 -30.03 8.14 -29.18
CA MET A 214 -30.22 8.97 -27.98
C MET A 214 -29.56 8.34 -26.75
N GLU A 215 -29.64 7.02 -26.58
CA GLU A 215 -28.98 6.30 -25.49
C GLU A 215 -27.46 6.42 -25.59
N GLU A 216 -26.89 6.20 -26.77
CA GLU A 216 -25.45 6.34 -27.04
C GLU A 216 -24.96 7.77 -26.73
N THR A 217 -25.66 8.80 -27.23
CA THR A 217 -25.30 10.20 -26.93
C THR A 217 -25.40 10.51 -25.43
N LEU A 218 -26.38 9.95 -24.73
CA LEU A 218 -26.53 10.12 -23.29
C LEU A 218 -25.43 9.40 -22.50
N GLU A 219 -25.00 8.23 -22.96
CA GLU A 219 -23.84 7.52 -22.40
C GLU A 219 -22.54 8.29 -22.60
N GLU A 220 -22.31 8.85 -23.79
CA GLU A 220 -21.16 9.71 -24.08
C GLU A 220 -21.14 10.96 -23.21
N LEU A 221 -22.28 11.64 -23.06
CA LEU A 221 -22.42 12.80 -22.18
C LEU A 221 -22.20 12.42 -20.71
N SER A 222 -22.73 11.28 -20.26
CA SER A 222 -22.51 10.75 -18.91
C SER A 222 -21.04 10.43 -18.66
N PHE A 223 -20.35 9.84 -19.64
CA PHE A 223 -18.93 9.53 -19.57
C PHE A 223 -18.07 10.79 -19.53
N THR A 224 -18.34 11.77 -20.39
CA THR A 224 -17.62 13.05 -20.40
C THR A 224 -17.83 13.81 -19.09
N LEU A 225 -19.06 13.86 -18.55
CA LEU A 225 -19.37 14.46 -17.26
C LEU A 225 -18.63 13.77 -16.11
N LYS A 226 -18.59 12.44 -16.08
CA LYS A 226 -17.82 11.71 -15.07
C LYS A 226 -16.33 12.02 -15.16
N ASN A 227 -15.77 12.08 -16.36
CA ASN A 227 -14.36 12.42 -16.55
C ASN A 227 -14.04 13.87 -16.15
N THR A 228 -14.90 14.83 -16.48
CA THR A 228 -14.71 16.21 -16.04
C THR A 228 -14.84 16.34 -14.53
N GLN A 229 -15.79 15.65 -13.91
CA GLN A 229 -15.94 15.59 -12.46
C GLN A 229 -14.67 15.04 -11.80
N ILE A 230 -14.13 13.91 -12.29
CA ILE A 230 -12.89 13.33 -11.78
C ILE A 230 -11.71 14.30 -11.93
N ARG A 231 -11.63 15.03 -13.05
CA ARG A 231 -10.58 16.04 -13.27
C ARG A 231 -10.70 17.20 -12.27
N MET A 232 -11.90 17.75 -12.12
CA MET A 232 -12.16 18.82 -11.16
C MET A 232 -11.87 18.37 -9.72
N ASP A 233 -12.26 17.15 -9.34
CA ASP A 233 -11.99 16.61 -8.01
C ASP A 233 -10.47 16.47 -7.75
N ARG A 234 -9.69 16.09 -8.76
CA ARG A 234 -8.22 16.08 -8.66
C ARG A 234 -7.66 17.48 -8.45
N GLU A 235 -8.11 18.47 -9.22
CA GLU A 235 -7.68 19.87 -9.07
C GLU A 235 -8.05 20.43 -7.69
N VAL A 236 -9.27 20.18 -7.22
CA VAL A 236 -9.71 20.57 -5.86
C VAL A 236 -8.84 19.93 -4.79
N ASN A 237 -8.48 18.66 -4.94
CA ASN A 237 -7.60 17.98 -3.99
C ASN A 237 -6.17 18.53 -4.01
N GLN A 238 -5.64 18.89 -5.19
CA GLN A 238 -4.34 19.55 -5.31
C GLN A 238 -4.36 20.93 -4.65
N LEU A 239 -5.40 21.73 -4.89
CA LEU A 239 -5.57 23.04 -4.24
C LEU A 239 -5.67 22.91 -2.71
N LYS A 240 -6.41 21.91 -2.21
CA LYS A 240 -6.46 21.62 -0.77
C LYS A 240 -5.08 21.27 -0.21
N GLN A 241 -4.29 20.45 -0.91
CA GLN A 241 -2.92 20.13 -0.49
C GLN A 241 -2.05 21.41 -0.44
N TRP A 242 -2.09 22.25 -1.47
CA TRP A 242 -1.36 23.51 -1.48
C TRP A 242 -1.77 24.44 -0.34
N ILE A 243 -3.07 24.55 -0.05
CA ILE A 243 -3.57 25.30 1.10
C ILE A 243 -2.96 24.74 2.39
N THR A 244 -2.98 23.43 2.60
CA THR A 244 -2.39 22.84 3.81
C THR A 244 -0.90 23.10 3.93
N THR A 245 -0.14 23.00 2.82
CA THR A 245 1.29 23.29 2.81
C THR A 245 1.58 24.76 3.11
N LEU A 246 0.82 25.68 2.51
CA LEU A 246 0.96 27.11 2.76
C LEU A 246 0.58 27.48 4.20
N MET A 247 -0.48 26.88 4.76
CA MET A 247 -0.83 27.07 6.17
C MET A 247 0.27 26.57 7.12
N MET A 248 0.88 25.42 6.82
CA MET A 248 2.04 24.92 7.57
C MET A 248 3.26 25.85 7.46
N ALA A 249 3.50 26.43 6.28
CA ALA A 249 4.58 27.39 6.09
C ALA A 249 4.33 28.69 6.87
N ILE A 250 3.11 29.22 6.84
CA ILE A 250 2.71 30.42 7.58
C ILE A 250 2.89 30.19 9.09
N THR A 251 2.35 29.10 9.62
CA THR A 251 2.48 28.79 11.06
C THR A 251 3.94 28.65 11.50
N LYS A 252 4.77 27.97 10.70
CA LYS A 252 6.21 27.89 10.97
C LYS A 252 6.89 29.27 10.92
N GLU A 253 6.55 30.10 9.95
CA GLU A 253 7.10 31.46 9.84
C GLU A 253 6.68 32.31 11.05
N GLU A 254 5.41 32.24 11.45
CA GLU A 254 4.88 32.92 12.64
C GLU A 254 5.60 32.45 13.94
N GLU A 255 5.86 31.14 14.07
CA GLU A 255 6.66 30.60 15.18
C GLU A 255 8.08 31.15 15.18
N THR A 256 8.76 31.19 14.02
CA THR A 256 10.11 31.75 13.92
C THR A 256 10.14 33.25 14.17
N ALA A 257 9.11 33.99 13.74
CA ALA A 257 8.98 35.41 14.02
C ALA A 257 8.80 35.66 15.53
N ALA A 258 7.96 34.86 16.19
CA ALA A 258 7.78 34.93 17.65
C ALA A 258 9.06 34.55 18.41
N GLU A 259 9.80 33.54 17.96
CA GLU A 259 11.10 33.15 18.53
C GLU A 259 12.13 34.28 18.41
N LEU A 260 12.23 34.88 17.22
CA LEU A 260 13.14 36.01 16.97
C LEU A 260 12.73 37.25 17.76
N GLU A 261 11.44 37.53 17.90
CA GLU A 261 10.96 38.63 18.74
C GLU A 261 11.31 38.40 20.22
N LEU A 262 11.10 37.17 20.72
CA LEU A 262 11.51 36.80 22.08
C LEU A 262 13.02 36.95 22.25
N LYS A 263 13.81 36.45 21.27
CA LYS A 263 15.26 36.55 21.25
C LYS A 263 15.67 38.02 21.32
N ALA A 264 15.16 38.85 20.41
CA ALA A 264 15.41 40.29 20.41
C ALA A 264 15.05 40.89 21.76
N ARG A 265 13.86 40.63 22.30
CA ARG A 265 13.43 41.13 23.60
C ARG A 265 14.41 40.74 24.71
N VAL A 266 14.80 39.47 24.82
CA VAL A 266 15.78 39.00 25.82
C VAL A 266 17.14 39.71 25.67
N PHE A 267 17.62 39.88 24.43
CA PHE A 267 18.87 40.61 24.16
C PHE A 267 18.75 42.12 24.43
N HIS A 268 17.56 42.72 24.33
CA HIS A 268 17.34 44.14 24.64
C HIS A 268 17.13 44.41 26.14
N PHE A 269 16.59 43.44 26.91
CA PHE A 269 16.36 43.58 28.36
C PHE A 269 17.57 43.23 29.21
N GLY A 270 18.45 42.35 28.74
CA GLY A 270 19.80 42.31 29.27
C GLY A 270 20.50 43.60 28.85
N GLU A 271 21.17 44.30 29.76
CA GLU A 271 22.19 45.28 29.37
C GLU A 271 23.21 44.52 28.50
N TYR A 272 23.00 44.48 27.19
CA TYR A 272 23.89 43.81 26.27
C TYR A 272 25.19 44.57 26.33
N LYS A 273 26.14 44.06 27.10
CA LYS A 273 27.50 44.57 27.19
C LYS A 273 28.28 44.20 25.92
N GLY A 274 27.64 44.22 24.75
CA GLY A 274 28.25 43.94 23.46
C GLY A 274 29.52 44.75 23.26
N ALA A 275 29.52 46.03 23.65
CA ALA A 275 30.73 46.85 23.59
C ALA A 275 31.90 46.35 24.48
N GLN A 276 31.64 45.58 25.54
CA GLN A 276 32.69 44.93 26.35
C GLN A 276 33.06 43.56 25.80
N GLU A 277 32.08 42.78 25.34
CA GLU A 277 32.28 41.46 24.74
C GLU A 277 33.01 41.55 23.40
N ASP A 278 32.67 42.53 22.55
CA ASP A 278 33.34 42.84 21.29
C ASP A 278 34.80 43.26 21.52
N LYS A 279 35.06 44.06 22.57
CA LYS A 279 36.45 44.42 22.96
C LYS A 279 37.23 43.21 23.44
N LEU A 280 36.59 42.30 24.17
CA LEU A 280 37.21 41.05 24.60
C LEU A 280 37.49 40.13 23.40
N LEU A 281 36.55 40.04 22.45
CA LEU A 281 36.69 39.24 21.24
C LEU A 281 37.82 39.78 20.35
N GLU A 282 37.91 41.09 20.18
CA GLU A 282 39.01 41.74 19.45
C GLU A 282 40.35 41.48 20.14
N SER A 283 40.41 41.60 21.48
CA SER A 283 41.62 41.28 22.24
C SER A 283 42.04 39.82 22.08
N LEU A 284 41.07 38.89 22.05
CA LEU A 284 41.34 37.48 21.84
C LEU A 284 41.83 37.23 20.41
N ASN A 285 41.19 37.86 19.41
CA ASN A 285 41.59 37.75 18.01
C ASN A 285 43.03 38.21 17.80
N CYS A 286 43.42 39.35 18.39
CA CYS A 286 44.80 39.83 18.40
C CYS A 286 45.78 38.82 19.03
N LYS A 287 45.42 38.19 20.15
CA LYS A 287 46.27 37.15 20.78
C LYS A 287 46.42 35.92 19.91
N VAL A 288 45.32 35.45 19.29
CA VAL A 288 45.36 34.30 18.38
C VAL A 288 46.23 34.61 17.17
N LEU A 289 46.10 35.82 16.61
CA LEU A 289 46.98 36.33 15.55
C LEU A 289 48.44 36.34 15.97
N ASP A 290 48.76 36.81 17.18
CA ASP A 290 50.12 36.83 17.70
C ASP A 290 50.74 35.42 17.82
N VAL A 291 49.97 34.47 18.36
CA VAL A 291 50.41 33.06 18.46
C VAL A 291 50.57 32.44 17.07
N TYR A 292 49.61 32.68 16.17
CA TYR A 292 49.65 32.20 14.79
C TYR A 292 50.93 32.66 14.06
N ARG A 293 51.26 33.96 14.16
CA ARG A 293 52.50 34.49 13.56
C ARG A 293 53.76 33.83 14.13
N GLN A 294 53.78 33.54 15.43
CA GLN A 294 54.93 32.93 16.10
C GLN A 294 55.09 31.45 15.75
N CYS A 295 54.00 30.71 15.58
CA CYS A 295 54.02 29.27 15.33
C CYS A 295 54.14 28.92 13.84
N VAL A 296 53.48 29.64 12.94
CA VAL A 296 53.31 29.26 11.51
C VAL A 296 54.09 30.17 10.56
N GLY A 297 54.34 31.42 10.96
CA GLY A 297 55.05 32.43 10.15
C GLY A 297 54.14 33.32 9.29
N VAL A 298 54.72 34.41 8.77
CA VAL A 298 54.02 35.59 8.17
C VAL A 298 53.38 35.32 6.79
N GLN A 299 53.57 34.15 6.20
CA GLN A 299 53.30 33.92 4.77
C GLN A 299 51.82 33.66 4.41
N GLN A 300 50.93 33.43 5.39
CA GLN A 300 49.53 33.05 5.18
C GLN A 300 48.51 34.04 5.79
N GLU A 301 48.88 35.31 5.98
CA GLU A 301 48.12 36.23 6.85
C GLU A 301 46.82 36.80 6.26
N SER A 302 46.59 36.77 4.94
CA SER A 302 45.67 37.75 4.35
C SER A 302 44.18 37.41 4.35
N ASN A 303 43.70 36.22 4.78
CA ASN A 303 42.24 35.91 4.77
C ASN A 303 41.74 34.89 5.82
N LEU A 304 42.51 34.56 6.86
CA LEU A 304 42.10 33.53 7.82
C LEU A 304 41.20 34.11 8.92
N GLY A 305 40.10 33.43 9.24
CA GLY A 305 39.30 33.74 10.42
C GLY A 305 39.95 33.21 11.71
N THR A 306 39.63 33.78 12.88
CA THR A 306 40.20 33.37 14.19
C THR A 306 40.10 31.87 14.46
N VAL A 307 38.96 31.25 14.10
CA VAL A 307 38.76 29.80 14.25
C VAL A 307 39.71 29.02 13.34
N GLN A 308 39.90 29.46 12.10
CA GLN A 308 40.80 28.82 11.15
C GLN A 308 42.26 28.92 11.61
N MET A 309 42.67 30.09 12.15
CA MET A 309 43.99 30.25 12.77
C MET A 309 44.21 29.29 13.92
N LEU A 310 43.22 29.12 14.80
CA LEU A 310 43.27 28.16 15.91
C LEU A 310 43.41 26.72 15.42
N THR A 311 42.66 26.32 14.40
CA THR A 311 42.77 24.97 13.81
C THR A 311 44.18 24.71 13.25
N ILE A 312 44.80 25.70 12.61
CA ILE A 312 46.17 25.55 12.10
C ILE A 312 47.18 25.48 13.25
N ILE A 313 47.01 26.31 14.30
CA ILE A 313 47.87 26.25 15.50
C ILE A 313 47.76 24.87 16.17
N GLU A 314 46.56 24.35 16.32
CA GLU A 314 46.30 23.02 16.90
C GLU A 314 46.99 21.93 16.08
N HIS A 315 46.83 21.96 14.76
CA HIS A 315 47.51 21.01 13.89
C HIS A 315 49.04 21.08 13.99
N GLN A 316 49.60 22.29 14.05
CA GLN A 316 51.05 22.47 14.25
C GLN A 316 51.52 21.97 15.62
N LEU A 317 50.71 22.16 16.67
CA LEU A 317 50.99 21.60 17.98
C LEU A 317 51.00 20.07 17.95
N ASP A 318 50.02 19.45 17.30
CA ASP A 318 49.94 18.00 17.15
C ASP A 318 51.14 17.44 16.37
N GLU A 319 51.54 18.08 15.26
CA GLU A 319 52.74 17.69 14.51
C GLU A 319 54.01 17.78 15.37
N LEU A 320 54.16 18.84 16.18
CA LEU A 320 55.30 19.00 17.08
C LEU A 320 55.31 17.95 18.19
N LEU A 321 54.15 17.61 18.75
CA LEU A 321 54.01 16.56 19.76
C LEU A 321 54.33 15.18 19.18
N GLU A 322 53.83 14.87 17.99
CA GLU A 322 54.14 13.61 17.31
C GLU A 322 55.65 13.51 16.98
N ASN A 323 56.26 14.61 16.54
CA ASN A 323 57.71 14.67 16.34
C ASN A 323 58.49 14.45 17.63
N LEU A 324 57.99 14.95 18.78
CA LEU A 324 58.58 14.74 20.09
C LEU A 324 58.50 13.27 20.53
N GLU A 325 57.38 12.61 20.30
CA GLU A 325 57.19 11.18 20.60
C GLU A 325 58.06 10.28 19.71
N ARG A 326 58.25 10.67 18.45
CA ARG A 326 59.08 9.93 17.48
C ARG A 326 60.58 10.15 17.65
N VAL A 327 61.02 11.00 18.60
CA VAL A 327 62.45 11.23 18.84
C VAL A 327 63.13 9.90 19.23
N PRO A 328 64.12 9.42 18.46
CA PRO A 328 64.78 8.16 18.77
C PRO A 328 65.43 8.18 20.16
N GLN A 329 65.22 7.11 20.94
CA GLN A 329 65.75 6.96 22.30
C GLN A 329 67.27 7.20 22.40
N VAL A 330 68.00 6.87 21.34
CA VAL A 330 69.45 7.11 21.24
C VAL A 330 69.79 8.60 21.34
N LYS A 331 69.00 9.50 20.74
CA LYS A 331 69.20 10.95 20.83
C LYS A 331 68.90 11.46 22.24
N ILE A 332 67.87 10.89 22.89
CA ILE A 332 67.51 11.21 24.28
C ILE A 332 68.66 10.83 25.22
N GLU A 333 69.16 9.60 25.13
CA GLU A 333 70.30 9.14 25.94
C GLU A 333 71.56 9.96 25.70
N GLN A 334 71.83 10.38 24.46
CA GLN A 334 72.97 11.27 24.15
C GLN A 334 72.79 12.65 24.79
N ALA A 335 71.59 13.22 24.73
CA ALA A 335 71.28 14.50 25.37
C ALA A 335 71.36 14.41 26.90
N GLU A 336 70.87 13.32 27.50
CA GLU A 336 71.00 13.04 28.94
C GLU A 336 72.47 12.89 29.35
N LYS A 337 73.25 12.09 28.60
CA LYS A 337 74.70 11.93 28.84
C LYS A 337 75.43 13.27 28.70
N ALA A 338 75.04 14.13 27.75
CA ALA A 338 75.61 15.46 27.59
C ALA A 338 75.27 16.38 28.77
N LYS A 339 73.99 16.47 29.16
CA LYS A 339 73.51 17.23 30.34
C LYS A 339 74.17 16.75 31.63
N GLU A 340 74.28 15.44 31.83
CA GLU A 340 74.91 14.84 33.00
C GLU A 340 76.43 15.05 32.99
N LYS A 341 77.08 15.01 31.81
CA LYS A 341 78.50 15.35 31.67
C LYS A 341 78.76 16.82 32.00
N GLU A 342 77.91 17.72 31.50
CA GLU A 342 77.96 19.16 31.81
C GLU A 342 77.78 19.39 33.32
N ARG A 343 76.78 18.75 33.93
CA ARG A 343 76.55 18.82 35.38
C ARG A 343 77.75 18.34 36.18
N ARG A 344 78.35 17.19 35.82
CA ARG A 344 79.57 16.68 36.47
C ARG A 344 80.78 17.59 36.24
N GLN A 345 80.85 18.25 35.09
CA GLN A 345 81.91 19.20 34.79
C GLN A 345 81.77 20.44 35.66
N ARG A 346 80.57 21.04 35.75
CA ARG A 346 80.28 22.16 36.66
C ARG A 346 80.63 21.83 38.11
N LEU A 347 80.23 20.66 38.60
CA LEU A 347 80.55 20.22 39.97
C LEU A 347 82.07 20.06 40.22
N ARG A 348 82.81 19.54 39.22
CA ARG A 348 84.28 19.39 39.30
C ARG A 348 84.97 20.74 39.26
N GLU A 349 84.53 21.64 38.39
CA GLU A 349 85.05 23.01 38.28
C GLU A 349 84.81 23.78 39.58
N GLU A 350 83.61 23.67 40.17
CA GLU A 350 83.31 24.25 41.48
C GLU A 350 84.22 23.68 42.58
N LYS A 351 84.37 22.35 42.66
CA LYS A 351 85.25 21.72 43.66
C LYS A 351 86.72 22.08 43.49
N ALA A 352 87.22 22.13 42.26
CA ALA A 352 88.59 22.56 41.95
C ALA A 352 88.80 24.03 42.30
N LYS A 353 87.81 24.89 42.02
CA LYS A 353 87.84 26.30 42.40
C LYS A 353 87.90 26.47 43.92
N MET A 354 87.10 25.72 44.68
CA MET A 354 87.15 25.72 46.15
C MET A 354 88.50 25.24 46.69
N GLN A 355 89.08 24.17 46.12
CA GLN A 355 90.40 23.69 46.53
C GLN A 355 91.52 24.69 46.20
N LYS A 356 91.45 25.34 45.02
CA LYS A 356 92.40 26.38 44.63
C LYS A 356 92.33 27.59 45.56
N GLN A 357 91.13 28.04 45.92
CA GLN A 357 90.94 29.10 46.91
C GLN A 357 91.55 28.73 48.26
N LEU A 358 91.34 27.49 48.73
CA LEU A 358 91.90 27.03 50.00
C LEU A 358 93.43 26.88 49.96
N GLN A 359 94.01 26.47 48.82
CA GLN A 359 95.46 26.46 48.60
C GLN A 359 96.03 27.89 48.56
N GLU A 360 95.36 28.79 47.86
CA GLU A 360 95.73 30.21 47.78
C GLU A 360 95.67 30.87 49.16
N GLU A 361 94.64 30.61 49.96
CA GLU A 361 94.53 31.09 51.34
C GLU A 361 95.67 30.55 52.22
N ARG A 362 96.04 29.27 52.06
CA ARG A 362 97.19 28.68 52.78
C ARG A 362 98.49 29.35 52.37
N LEU A 363 98.70 29.57 51.07
CA LEU A 363 99.90 30.24 50.54
C LEU A 363 99.96 31.69 51.04
N GLN A 364 98.87 32.43 50.97
CA GLN A 364 98.77 33.80 51.50
C GLN A 364 99.03 33.83 53.00
N ARG A 365 98.47 32.90 53.79
CA ARG A 365 98.72 32.81 55.24
C ARG A 365 100.17 32.42 55.55
N ALA A 366 100.84 31.66 54.68
CA ALA A 366 102.27 31.35 54.81
C ALA A 366 103.14 32.57 54.46
N GLN A 367 102.82 33.27 53.37
CA GLN A 367 103.49 34.51 52.97
C GLN A 367 103.33 35.61 54.03
N ALA A 368 102.12 35.80 54.57
CA ALA A 368 101.86 36.73 55.66
C ALA A 368 102.64 36.35 56.93
N ARG A 369 102.82 35.05 57.22
CA ARG A 369 103.69 34.59 58.32
C ARG A 369 105.17 34.86 58.06
N ALA A 370 105.63 34.73 56.83
CA ALA A 370 107.01 35.03 56.44
C ALA A 370 107.31 36.55 56.44
N GLN A 371 106.34 37.37 56.05
CA GLN A 371 106.43 38.83 56.03
C GLN A 371 106.12 39.46 57.40
N ALA A 372 105.44 38.74 58.29
CA ALA A 372 105.17 39.22 59.64
C ALA A 372 106.49 39.48 60.36
N GLU A 373 106.62 40.69 60.91
CA GLU A 373 107.81 41.09 61.66
C GLU A 373 108.10 40.07 62.76
N ILE A 374 109.31 39.53 62.74
CA ILE A 374 109.82 38.65 63.79
C ILE A 374 109.86 39.48 65.07
N LYS A 375 108.85 39.28 65.94
CA LYS A 375 108.78 39.91 67.25
C LYS A 375 109.96 39.42 68.09
N LYS A 376 111.04 40.20 68.13
CA LYS A 376 112.17 39.98 69.04
C LYS A 376 111.66 40.13 70.47
N LYS A 377 111.40 39.01 71.15
CA LYS A 377 111.08 39.04 72.58
C LYS A 377 112.30 39.57 73.32
N ARG A 378 112.19 40.75 73.94
CA ARG A 378 113.08 41.10 75.06
C ARG A 378 112.66 40.26 76.26
N GLY A 379 113.20 39.04 76.32
CA GLY A 379 113.05 38.16 77.47
C GLY A 379 113.87 38.66 78.67
N ARG A 380 113.52 38.16 79.86
CA ARG A 380 114.42 38.16 81.03
C ARG A 380 115.76 37.52 80.65
N ARG A 381 116.83 38.02 81.27
CA ARG A 381 118.22 37.53 81.14
C ARG A 381 118.26 36.00 81.20
N LEU A 382 118.98 35.40 80.26
CA LEU A 382 119.24 33.97 80.17
C LEU A 382 119.81 33.48 81.51
N VAL A 383 119.07 32.66 82.25
CA VAL A 383 119.60 31.95 83.43
C VAL A 383 120.14 30.63 82.94
N PHE A 384 121.46 30.43 83.04
CA PHE A 384 122.09 29.16 82.73
C PHE A 384 121.51 28.07 83.62
N ARG A 385 120.87 27.07 83.00
CA ARG A 385 120.58 25.79 83.65
C ARG A 385 121.60 24.75 83.18
N SER A 386 121.88 23.81 84.07
CA SER A 386 122.93 22.79 84.01
C SER A 386 123.13 22.17 82.62
N ARG A 387 124.41 21.88 82.31
CA ARG A 387 124.90 21.31 81.04
C ARG A 387 124.09 20.07 80.63
N PRO A 388 123.63 19.97 79.37
CA PRO A 388 123.05 18.75 78.82
C PRO A 388 124.06 17.59 78.90
N PRO A 389 123.58 16.34 79.12
CA PRO A 389 124.43 15.15 79.12
C PRO A 389 125.22 15.02 77.81
N ALA A 390 126.47 14.54 77.93
CA ALA A 390 127.39 14.37 76.82
C ALA A 390 126.80 13.51 75.68
N LEU A 391 127.06 13.97 74.46
CA LEU A 391 126.75 13.28 73.20
C LEU A 391 127.29 11.85 73.24
N LYS A 392 126.39 10.88 73.05
CA LYS A 392 126.79 9.57 72.53
C LYS A 392 126.74 9.66 71.01
N THR A 393 127.92 9.68 70.41
CA THR A 393 128.18 9.43 69.01
C THR A 393 127.51 8.10 68.63
N LYS A 394 126.61 8.14 67.66
CA LYS A 394 126.31 6.99 66.82
C LYS A 394 126.35 7.48 65.38
N GLU A 395 127.23 6.83 64.65
CA GLU A 395 127.67 7.07 63.29
C GLU A 395 126.49 7.12 62.32
N GLU A 396 126.59 7.98 61.31
CA GLU A 396 125.91 7.71 60.05
C GLU A 396 126.53 6.45 59.44
N PRO A 397 125.73 5.48 58.95
CA PRO A 397 126.11 4.74 57.77
C PRO A 397 125.68 5.55 56.54
N GLU A 398 126.68 5.77 55.70
CA GLU A 398 126.64 6.31 54.36
C GLU A 398 125.61 5.61 53.46
N ASN A 399 125.11 6.37 52.48
CA ASN A 399 124.69 5.98 51.14
C ASN A 399 124.04 4.60 50.94
N GLU A 400 122.83 4.60 50.37
CA GLU A 400 122.57 3.85 49.14
C GLU A 400 121.29 4.38 48.46
N LEU A 401 121.47 5.17 47.40
CA LEU A 401 120.52 5.21 46.30
C LEU A 401 120.65 3.86 45.57
N LEU A 402 119.68 2.95 45.69
CA LEU A 402 119.56 1.84 44.74
C LEU A 402 118.11 1.51 44.38
N ASP A 403 117.83 1.71 43.09
CA ASP A 403 117.02 0.92 42.16
C ASP A 403 115.62 0.43 42.56
N LYS A 404 114.63 1.28 42.25
CA LYS A 404 113.22 0.89 42.05
C LYS A 404 113.01 -0.16 40.95
N GLU A 405 114.01 -0.45 40.12
CA GLU A 405 113.95 -1.46 39.05
C GLU A 405 113.92 -2.92 39.58
N LYS A 406 114.36 -3.18 40.82
CA LYS A 406 114.35 -4.54 41.40
C LYS A 406 113.04 -4.91 42.10
N GLU A 407 112.21 -3.93 42.47
CA GLU A 407 110.89 -4.19 43.07
C GLU A 407 109.84 -4.55 42.00
N GLU A 408 109.94 -3.96 40.80
CA GLU A 408 109.01 -4.24 39.69
C GLU A 408 109.22 -5.63 39.06
N GLN A 409 110.43 -6.20 39.14
CA GLN A 409 110.73 -7.55 38.63
C GLN A 409 110.22 -8.69 39.53
N LEU A 410 109.89 -8.42 40.80
CA LEU A 410 109.33 -9.42 41.72
C LEU A 410 107.80 -9.50 41.66
N PHE A 411 107.12 -8.51 41.06
CA PHE A 411 105.66 -8.49 40.95
C PHE A 411 105.12 -9.20 39.69
N PHE A 412 105.93 -9.33 38.64
CA PHE A 412 105.48 -9.86 37.33
C PHE A 412 105.93 -11.29 37.01
N PHE A 413 106.69 -11.97 37.88
CA PHE A 413 107.07 -13.38 37.70
C PHE A 413 106.96 -14.21 38.99
N THR A 414 105.83 -14.10 39.71
CA THR A 414 105.36 -15.19 40.59
C THR A 414 103.98 -15.64 40.19
#